data_AF-R9ART1-F1
#
_entry.id   AF-R9ART1-F1
#
_cell.length_a   1.000
_cell.length_b   1.000
_cell.length_c   1.000
_cell.angle_alpha   90.00
_cell.angle_beta   90.00
_cell.angle_gamma   90.00
#
_symmetry.space_group_name_H-M   'P 1'
#
loop_
_entity.id
_entity.type
_entity.pdbx_description
1 polymer ?
#
loop_
_entity_poly.entity_id
_entity_poly.type
_entity_poly.pdbx_seq_one_letter_code
_entity_poly.pdbx_strand_id
1 'polypeptide(L)'
;MNTDQLESIKLKLSQSLESLQGFQFTLATTEMPNWTEILNKYNNILSHVHILNSFLIASQTNEMNPNNSLLKSVIYPQQPIEQSSEHILHVLLRTKPYPHIEEKENDLISTLQLNNEQVESTINAHDQRSKRANQLTQRIKNQYDWKARLEVSDITTANISPEETSRLAAFMSTGTM
;
A
#
# COMPACT_ATOMS: atom_id res chain seq x y z
N MET A 1 -15.63 12.37 -23.73
CA MET A 1 -15.08 11.63 -22.58
C MET A 1 -14.55 10.32 -23.13
N ASN A 2 -13.27 10.00 -22.91
CA ASN A 2 -12.66 8.80 -23.48
C ASN A 2 -13.28 7.57 -22.78
N THR A 3 -14.13 6.83 -23.50
CA THR A 3 -14.88 5.67 -22.98
C THR A 3 -13.97 4.65 -22.32
N ASP A 4 -12.78 4.47 -22.89
CA ASP A 4 -11.77 3.50 -22.46
C ASP A 4 -11.23 3.82 -21.05
N GLN A 5 -11.09 5.10 -20.71
CA GLN A 5 -10.66 5.51 -19.37
C GLN A 5 -11.76 5.23 -18.34
N LEU A 6 -13.01 5.52 -18.68
CA LEU A 6 -14.15 5.25 -17.81
C LEU A 6 -14.36 3.75 -17.59
N GLU A 7 -14.19 2.93 -18.63
CA GLU A 7 -14.22 1.48 -18.54
C GLU A 7 -13.08 0.95 -17.66
N SER A 8 -11.87 1.50 -17.79
CA SER A 8 -10.75 1.14 -16.92
C SER A 8 -11.01 1.49 -15.45
N ILE A 9 -11.58 2.67 -15.18
CA ILE A 9 -11.98 3.07 -13.82
C ILE A 9 -13.03 2.13 -13.27
N LYS A 10 -14.08 1.86 -14.06
CA LYS A 10 -15.16 0.94 -13.69
C LYS A 10 -14.61 -0.44 -13.32
N LEU A 11 -13.73 -0.99 -14.15
CA LEU A 11 -13.11 -2.29 -13.90
C LEU A 11 -12.30 -2.30 -12.60
N LYS A 12 -11.45 -1.28 -12.38
CA LYS A 12 -10.63 -1.16 -11.16
C LYS A 12 -11.49 -0.96 -9.90
N LEU A 13 -12.57 -0.18 -9.99
CA LEU A 13 -13.53 0.00 -8.90
C LEU A 13 -14.23 -1.32 -8.56
N SER A 14 -14.69 -2.07 -9.57
CA SER A 14 -15.29 -3.40 -9.36
C SER A 14 -14.33 -4.34 -8.66
N GLN A 15 -13.07 -4.42 -9.09
CA GLN A 15 -12.04 -5.25 -8.45
C GLN A 15 -11.78 -4.83 -6.99
N SER A 16 -11.77 -3.53 -6.71
CA SER A 16 -11.64 -3.03 -5.33
C SER A 16 -12.85 -3.38 -4.47
N LEU A 17 -14.05 -3.29 -5.03
CA LEU A 17 -15.31 -3.62 -4.35
C LEU A 17 -15.39 -5.13 -4.04
N GLU A 18 -15.04 -6.00 -4.99
CA GLU A 18 -14.97 -7.44 -4.78
C GLU A 18 -13.98 -7.81 -3.66
N SER A 19 -12.82 -7.17 -3.61
CA SER A 19 -11.84 -7.38 -2.53
C SER A 19 -12.38 -6.94 -1.16
N LEU A 20 -13.12 -5.83 -1.10
CA LEU A 20 -13.75 -5.35 0.13
C LEU A 20 -14.87 -6.28 0.60
N GLN A 21 -15.72 -6.73 -0.33
CA GLN A 21 -16.77 -7.70 -0.03
C GLN A 21 -16.20 -9.03 0.44
N GLY A 22 -15.14 -9.52 -0.20
CA GLY A 22 -14.44 -10.72 0.23
C GLY A 22 -13.82 -10.60 1.63
N PHE A 23 -13.33 -9.41 1.98
CA PHE A 23 -12.86 -9.11 3.33
C PHE A 23 -14.00 -9.05 4.35
N GLN A 24 -15.07 -8.31 4.04
CA GLN A 24 -16.27 -8.22 4.87
C GLN A 24 -16.89 -9.59 5.13
N PHE A 25 -17.00 -10.44 4.10
CA PHE A 25 -17.49 -11.80 4.23
C PHE A 25 -16.64 -12.62 5.19
N THR A 26 -15.31 -12.48 5.12
CA THR A 26 -14.40 -13.17 6.05
C THR A 26 -14.67 -12.74 7.48
N LEU A 27 -14.78 -11.43 7.73
CA LEU A 27 -15.06 -10.88 9.06
C LEU A 27 -16.44 -11.28 9.59
N ALA A 28 -17.45 -11.37 8.73
CA ALA A 28 -18.80 -11.75 9.12
C ALA A 28 -18.95 -13.25 9.41
N THR A 29 -18.14 -14.09 8.76
CA THR A 29 -18.26 -15.56 8.83
C THR A 29 -17.40 -16.18 9.93
N THR A 30 -16.32 -15.52 10.34
CA THR A 30 -15.40 -16.05 11.36
C THR A 30 -15.52 -15.31 12.68
N GLU A 31 -15.89 -16.01 13.74
CA GLU A 31 -15.93 -15.45 15.11
C GLU A 31 -14.53 -15.08 15.62
N MET A 32 -13.48 -15.75 15.12
CA MET A 32 -12.08 -15.41 15.37
C MET A 32 -11.26 -15.53 14.08
N PRO A 33 -11.14 -14.44 13.30
CA PRO A 33 -10.37 -14.45 12.06
C PRO A 33 -8.87 -14.58 12.36
N ASN A 34 -8.17 -15.42 11.58
CA ASN A 34 -6.72 -15.54 11.65
C ASN A 34 -6.07 -14.21 11.24
N TRP A 35 -5.24 -13.64 12.11
CA TRP A 35 -4.57 -12.35 11.85
C TRP A 35 -3.81 -12.34 10.52
N THR A 36 -3.17 -13.46 10.15
CA THR A 36 -2.44 -13.57 8.87
C THR A 36 -3.37 -13.46 7.67
N GLU A 37 -4.59 -14.01 7.75
CA GLU A 37 -5.59 -13.87 6.67
C GLU A 37 -6.12 -12.45 6.57
N ILE A 38 -6.38 -11.80 7.71
CA ILE A 38 -6.78 -10.39 7.76
C ILE A 38 -5.71 -9.53 7.10
N LEU A 39 -4.45 -9.72 7.48
CA LEU A 39 -3.32 -8.96 6.95
C LEU A 39 -3.17 -9.16 5.43
N ASN A 40 -3.29 -10.39 4.95
CA ASN A 40 -3.23 -10.69 3.52
C ASN A 40 -4.37 -10.00 2.75
N LYS A 41 -5.61 -10.07 3.26
CA LYS A 41 -6.77 -9.40 2.65
C LYS A 41 -6.64 -7.88 2.68
N TYR A 42 -6.13 -7.32 3.78
CA TYR A 42 -5.84 -5.90 3.90
C TYR A 42 -4.76 -5.44 2.90
N ASN A 43 -3.67 -6.18 2.77
CA ASN A 43 -2.61 -5.88 1.79
C ASN A 43 -3.12 -5.91 0.34
N ASN A 44 -4.05 -6.82 0.03
CA ASN A 44 -4.72 -6.85 -1.27
C ASN A 44 -5.58 -5.61 -1.50
N ILE A 45 -6.39 -5.20 -0.51
CA ILE A 45 -7.18 -3.96 -0.57
C ILE A 45 -6.25 -2.76 -0.77
N LEU A 46 -5.18 -2.66 0.02
CA LEU A 46 -4.20 -1.59 -0.09
C LEU A 46 -3.59 -1.52 -1.49
N SER A 47 -3.25 -2.67 -2.07
CA SER A 47 -2.72 -2.76 -3.43
C SER A 47 -3.73 -2.29 -4.46
N HIS A 48 -5.00 -2.71 -4.36
CA HIS A 48 -6.07 -2.26 -5.27
C HIS A 48 -6.32 -0.75 -5.17
N VAL A 49 -6.36 -0.20 -3.95
CA VAL A 49 -6.50 1.25 -3.71
C VAL A 49 -5.31 2.01 -4.27
N HIS A 50 -4.08 1.50 -4.10
CA HIS A 50 -2.89 2.14 -4.65
C HIS A 50 -2.88 2.16 -6.18
N ILE A 51 -3.31 1.07 -6.83
CA ILE A 51 -3.44 0.99 -8.30
C ILE A 51 -4.50 1.98 -8.79
N LEU A 52 -5.64 2.07 -8.09
CA LEU A 52 -6.69 3.02 -8.42
C LEU A 52 -6.22 4.47 -8.28
N ASN A 53 -5.55 4.80 -7.17
CA ASN A 53 -5.01 6.14 -6.94
C ASN A 53 -3.97 6.52 -7.99
N SER A 54 -3.02 5.63 -8.27
CA SER A 54 -1.99 5.85 -9.30
C SER A 54 -2.60 6.10 -10.68
N PHE A 55 -3.67 5.37 -11.02
CA PHE A 55 -4.42 5.57 -12.26
C PHE A 55 -5.15 6.92 -12.29
N LEU A 56 -5.81 7.31 -11.20
CA LEU A 56 -6.52 8.59 -11.11
C LEU A 56 -5.55 9.77 -11.23
N ILE A 57 -4.41 9.72 -10.53
CA ILE A 57 -3.37 10.76 -10.62
C ILE A 57 -2.83 10.85 -12.06
N ALA A 58 -2.47 9.73 -12.68
CA ALA A 58 -2.00 9.71 -14.07
C ALA A 58 -3.05 10.24 -15.07
N SER A 59 -4.34 10.05 -14.77
CA SER A 59 -5.45 10.55 -15.58
C SER A 59 -5.74 12.03 -15.36
N GLN A 60 -5.33 12.61 -14.23
CA GLN A 60 -5.45 14.04 -13.94
C GLN A 60 -4.36 14.86 -14.66
N THR A 61 -3.11 14.38 -14.63
CA THR A 61 -1.92 15.11 -15.09
C THR A 61 -1.54 14.83 -16.55
N ASN A 62 -2.47 14.35 -17.38
CA ASN A 62 -2.16 13.95 -18.75
C ASN A 62 -1.95 15.19 -19.65
N GLU A 63 -0.76 15.81 -19.56
CA GLU A 63 -0.37 17.01 -20.32
C GLU A 63 -0.37 16.78 -21.84
N MET A 64 -0.27 15.51 -22.27
CA MET A 64 -0.18 15.10 -23.66
C MET A 64 -1.53 15.15 -24.40
N ASN A 65 -2.66 15.17 -23.67
CA ASN A 65 -3.98 15.40 -24.25
C ASN A 65 -4.91 16.11 -23.25
N PRO A 66 -4.94 17.46 -23.26
CA PRO A 66 -5.71 18.24 -22.30
C PRO A 66 -7.23 18.06 -22.41
N ASN A 67 -7.74 17.34 -23.42
CA ASN A 67 -9.15 17.01 -23.60
C ASN A 67 -9.55 15.67 -22.94
N ASN A 68 -8.58 14.90 -22.44
CA ASN A 68 -8.77 13.62 -21.75
C ASN A 68 -8.56 13.71 -20.23
N SER A 69 -8.49 14.92 -19.67
CA SER A 69 -8.42 15.10 -18.21
C SER A 69 -9.81 14.87 -17.61
N LEU A 70 -9.89 13.95 -16.64
CA LEU A 70 -11.10 13.67 -15.87
C LEU A 70 -11.67 14.91 -15.17
N LEU A 71 -10.83 15.93 -14.92
CA LEU A 71 -11.24 17.18 -14.29
C LEU A 71 -12.10 18.06 -15.21
N LYS A 72 -12.07 17.84 -16.53
CA LYS A 72 -12.89 18.58 -17.50
C LYS A 72 -14.19 17.88 -17.86
N SER A 73 -14.36 16.61 -17.48
CA SER A 73 -15.60 15.88 -17.70
C SER A 73 -16.61 16.16 -16.60
N VAL A 74 -17.83 16.56 -16.97
CA VAL A 74 -18.96 16.71 -16.06
C VAL A 74 -19.94 15.57 -16.29
N ILE A 75 -20.42 14.98 -15.20
CA ILE A 75 -21.42 13.91 -15.23
C ILE A 75 -22.80 14.55 -15.10
N TYR A 76 -23.67 14.29 -16.07
CA TYR A 76 -25.07 14.68 -16.04
C TYR A 76 -25.96 13.50 -16.47
N PRO A 77 -27.17 13.37 -15.93
CA PRO A 77 -28.11 12.33 -16.36
C PRO A 77 -28.51 12.57 -17.82
N GLN A 78 -28.45 11.51 -18.64
CA GLN A 78 -28.75 11.60 -20.07
C GLN A 78 -30.25 11.53 -20.41
N GLN A 79 -31.08 11.07 -19.46
CA GLN A 79 -32.53 10.96 -19.62
C GLN A 79 -33.23 11.80 -18.56
N PRO A 80 -34.40 12.39 -18.88
CA PRO A 80 -35.23 13.08 -17.89
C PRO A 80 -35.69 12.06 -16.84
N ILE A 81 -35.51 12.42 -15.57
CA ILE A 81 -35.75 11.54 -14.42
C ILE A 81 -37.13 11.86 -13.83
N GLU A 82 -37.87 10.84 -13.42
CA GLU A 82 -39.14 11.03 -12.70
C GLU A 82 -38.89 11.68 -11.35
N GLN A 83 -39.74 12.65 -10.96
CA GLN A 83 -39.61 13.44 -9.72
C GLN A 83 -39.47 12.60 -8.43
N SER A 84 -39.99 11.37 -8.42
CA SER A 84 -39.87 10.42 -7.32
C SER A 84 -38.44 9.90 -7.10
N SER A 85 -37.63 9.86 -8.17
CA SER A 85 -36.27 9.28 -8.19
C SER A 85 -35.15 10.33 -8.15
N GLU A 86 -35.51 11.61 -8.19
CA GLU A 86 -34.58 12.75 -8.12
C GLU A 86 -33.79 12.78 -6.80
N HIS A 87 -34.43 12.41 -5.69
CA HIS A 87 -33.77 12.34 -4.38
C HIS A 87 -32.59 11.35 -4.35
N ILE A 88 -32.74 10.19 -5.01
CA ILE A 88 -31.69 9.16 -5.07
C ILE A 88 -30.51 9.66 -5.92
N LEU A 89 -30.79 10.36 -7.02
CA LEU A 89 -29.73 10.91 -7.87
C LEU A 89 -28.88 11.94 -7.13
N HIS A 90 -29.50 12.81 -6.32
CA HIS A 90 -28.76 13.75 -5.49
C HIS A 90 -27.83 13.06 -4.50
N VAL A 91 -28.21 11.90 -3.96
CA VAL A 91 -27.34 11.10 -3.07
C VAL A 91 -26.20 10.45 -3.85
N LEU A 92 -26.48 9.93 -5.06
CA LEU A 92 -25.49 9.20 -5.88
C LEU A 92 -24.45 10.11 -6.54
N LEU A 93 -24.85 11.31 -6.98
CA LEU A 93 -23.95 12.30 -7.61
C LEU A 93 -23.36 13.28 -6.59
N ARG A 94 -23.61 13.07 -5.29
CA ARG A 94 -23.04 13.91 -4.23
C ARG A 94 -21.52 13.77 -4.22
N THR A 95 -20.83 14.91 -4.29
CA THR A 95 -19.37 15.00 -4.15
C THR A 95 -18.92 15.45 -2.76
N LYS A 96 -19.85 15.79 -1.86
CA LYS A 96 -19.50 16.22 -0.50
C LYS A 96 -18.87 15.05 0.27
N PRO A 97 -17.69 15.22 0.91
CA PRO A 97 -17.00 14.19 1.68
C PRO A 97 -17.84 13.66 2.85
N TYR A 98 -17.40 12.52 3.40
CA TYR A 98 -18.01 11.96 4.60
C TYR A 98 -17.76 12.88 5.82
N PRO A 99 -18.70 12.99 6.76
CA PRO A 99 -18.60 13.94 7.89
C PRO A 99 -17.32 13.78 8.73
N HIS A 100 -16.89 12.55 9.00
CA HIS A 100 -15.67 12.29 9.78
C HIS A 100 -14.37 12.62 9.01
N ILE A 101 -14.42 12.69 7.68
CA ILE A 101 -13.29 13.13 6.86
C ILE A 101 -13.26 14.66 6.88
N GLU A 102 -14.41 15.31 6.69
CA GLU A 102 -14.56 16.77 6.78
C GLU A 102 -14.10 17.31 8.14
N GLU A 103 -14.46 16.65 9.24
CA GLU A 103 -14.00 16.99 10.59
C GLU A 103 -12.47 16.92 10.70
N LYS A 104 -11.86 15.81 10.26
CA LYS A 104 -10.40 15.64 10.28
C LYS A 104 -9.66 16.64 9.39
N GLU A 105 -10.23 16.99 8.24
CA GLU A 105 -9.68 18.01 7.35
C GLU A 105 -9.69 19.39 8.04
N ASN A 106 -10.80 19.75 8.67
CA ASN A 106 -10.93 21.01 9.40
C ASN A 106 -9.98 21.09 10.61
N ASP A 107 -9.84 20.00 11.36
CA ASP A 107 -8.87 19.91 12.46
C ASP A 107 -7.44 20.13 11.94
N LEU A 108 -7.09 19.48 10.83
CA LEU A 108 -5.77 19.62 10.22
C LEU A 108 -5.54 21.07 9.75
N ILE A 109 -6.51 21.70 9.09
CA ILE A 109 -6.42 23.10 8.66
C ILE A 109 -6.20 24.03 9.86
N SER A 110 -6.94 23.83 10.95
CA SER A 110 -6.78 24.59 12.19
C SER A 110 -5.36 24.47 12.76
N THR A 111 -4.81 23.24 12.81
CA THR A 111 -3.43 23.04 13.25
C THR A 111 -2.39 23.68 12.33
N LEU A 112 -2.63 23.71 11.01
CA LEU A 112 -1.72 24.33 10.06
C LEU A 112 -1.72 25.85 10.15
N GLN A 113 -2.89 26.46 10.28
CA GLN A 113 -3.03 27.92 10.42
C GLN A 113 -2.29 28.46 11.65
N LEU A 114 -2.23 27.69 12.74
CA LEU A 114 -1.47 28.04 13.94
C LEU A 114 0.05 27.99 13.75
N ASN A 115 0.55 27.23 12.77
CA ASN A 115 1.99 26.94 12.57
C ASN A 115 2.58 27.61 11.30
N ASN A 116 1.86 28.56 10.71
CA ASN A 116 1.89 28.94 9.29
C ASN A 116 3.26 29.35 8.69
N GLU A 117 4.19 29.91 9.46
CA GLU A 117 5.45 30.45 8.89
C GLU A 117 6.56 29.40 8.71
N GLN A 118 6.49 28.26 9.40
CA GLN A 118 7.57 27.27 9.42
C GLN A 118 7.20 25.92 8.78
N VAL A 119 5.92 25.68 8.51
CA VAL A 119 5.44 24.38 8.04
C VAL A 119 5.96 24.07 6.63
N GLU A 120 5.88 24.99 5.68
CA GLU A 120 6.33 24.70 4.31
C GLU A 120 7.84 24.40 4.24
N SER A 121 8.65 25.16 4.98
CA SER A 121 10.10 24.95 5.05
C SER A 121 10.44 23.61 5.71
N THR A 122 9.73 23.26 6.80
CA THR A 122 9.94 21.98 7.50
C THR A 122 9.48 20.79 6.65
N ILE A 123 8.35 20.88 5.93
CA ILE A 123 7.89 19.86 4.98
C ILE A 123 8.93 19.66 3.88
N ASN A 124 9.40 20.74 3.25
CA ASN A 124 10.39 20.66 2.18
C ASN A 124 11.72 20.04 2.67
N ALA A 125 12.19 20.45 3.86
CA ALA A 125 13.38 19.88 4.47
C ALA A 125 13.20 18.38 4.80
N HIS A 126 12.03 18.00 5.30
CA HIS A 126 11.67 16.61 5.58
C HIS A 126 11.61 15.76 4.31
N ASP A 127 10.98 16.25 3.25
CA ASP A 127 10.88 15.55 1.97
C ASP A 127 12.24 15.33 1.32
N GLN A 128 13.12 16.33 1.38
CA GLN A 128 14.51 16.18 0.94
C GLN A 128 15.24 15.11 1.76
N ARG A 129 15.07 15.10 3.09
CA ARG A 129 15.67 14.08 3.96
C ARG A 129 15.16 12.68 3.63
N SER A 130 13.85 12.52 3.44
CA SER A 130 13.21 11.26 3.07
C SER A 130 13.69 10.75 1.71
N LYS A 131 13.82 11.65 0.72
CA LYS A 131 14.40 11.31 -0.61
C LYS A 131 15.84 10.82 -0.49
N ARG A 132 16.69 11.51 0.28
CA ARG A 132 18.09 11.10 0.51
C ARG A 132 18.16 9.74 1.19
N ALA A 133 17.35 9.53 2.23
CA ALA A 133 17.31 8.26 2.95
C ALA A 133 16.93 7.10 2.01
N ASN A 134 15.87 7.24 1.23
CA ASN A 134 15.45 6.22 0.25
C ASN A 134 16.54 5.88 -0.77
N GLN A 135 17.25 6.90 -1.28
CA GLN A 135 18.37 6.67 -2.21
C GLN A 135 19.51 5.89 -1.56
N LEU A 136 19.88 6.23 -0.32
CA LEU A 136 20.93 5.53 0.42
C LEU A 136 20.52 4.09 0.74
N THR A 137 19.30 3.87 1.22
CA THR A 137 18.77 2.53 1.47
C THR A 137 18.75 1.69 0.21
N GLN A 138 18.39 2.27 -0.94
CA GLN A 138 18.42 1.55 -2.21
C GLN A 138 19.85 1.23 -2.65
N ARG A 139 20.83 2.13 -2.44
CA ARG A 139 22.25 1.85 -2.69
C ARG A 139 22.76 0.71 -1.82
N ILE A 140 22.47 0.76 -0.52
CA ILE A 140 22.83 -0.29 0.45
C ILE A 140 22.20 -1.61 0.03
N LYS A 141 20.89 -1.62 -0.25
CA LYS A 141 20.18 -2.82 -0.72
C LYS A 141 20.82 -3.43 -1.97
N ASN A 142 21.27 -2.60 -2.91
CA ASN A 142 21.91 -3.07 -4.14
C ASN A 142 23.37 -3.51 -3.93
N GLN A 143 24.03 -3.03 -2.87
CA GLN A 143 25.41 -3.40 -2.53
C GLN A 143 25.49 -4.80 -1.91
N TYR A 144 24.46 -5.25 -1.20
CA TYR A 144 24.41 -6.56 -0.58
C TYR A 144 23.61 -7.55 -1.43
N ASP A 145 24.21 -8.69 -1.77
CA ASP A 145 23.46 -9.82 -2.33
C ASP A 145 22.70 -10.52 -1.21
N TRP A 146 21.46 -10.08 -0.98
CA TRP A 146 20.57 -10.65 0.02
C TRP A 146 20.05 -12.06 -0.37
N LYS A 147 20.30 -12.52 -1.61
CA LYS A 147 20.03 -13.89 -2.07
C LYS A 147 21.25 -14.80 -2.02
N ALA A 148 22.45 -14.25 -1.82
CA ALA A 148 23.56 -15.04 -1.34
C ALA A 148 23.13 -15.53 0.03
N ARG A 149 22.54 -16.75 0.04
CA ARG A 149 22.49 -17.58 1.24
C ARG A 149 23.86 -17.38 1.87
N LEU A 150 23.92 -16.94 3.13
CA LEU A 150 25.17 -17.00 3.86
C LEU A 150 25.73 -18.41 3.61
N GLU A 151 26.71 -18.53 2.72
CA GLU A 151 27.77 -19.47 2.98
C GLU A 151 28.39 -18.88 4.22
N VAL A 152 27.90 -19.37 5.37
CA VAL A 152 28.53 -19.15 6.66
C VAL A 152 29.92 -19.74 6.51
N SER A 153 30.80 -18.95 5.94
CA SER A 153 32.23 -19.11 6.07
C SER A 153 32.52 -18.63 7.49
N ASP A 154 32.90 -19.59 8.32
CA ASP A 154 33.69 -19.39 9.53
C ASP A 154 32.98 -18.78 10.75
N ILE A 155 32.09 -19.56 11.37
CA ILE A 155 32.14 -19.70 12.83
C ILE A 155 32.00 -21.20 13.18
N THR A 156 33.15 -21.87 13.28
CA THR A 156 33.39 -23.16 13.97
C THR A 156 32.74 -24.42 13.40
N THR A 157 33.13 -24.84 12.21
CA THR A 157 33.55 -26.25 12.07
C THR A 157 35.06 -26.23 11.98
N ALA A 158 35.72 -26.23 13.14
CA ALA A 158 37.09 -26.70 13.19
C ALA A 158 37.11 -28.02 12.43
N ASN A 159 38.01 -28.16 11.45
CA ASN A 159 38.33 -29.44 10.83
C ASN A 159 38.87 -30.36 11.94
N ILE A 160 37.99 -30.92 12.75
CA ILE A 160 38.32 -32.00 13.66
C ILE A 160 38.53 -33.18 12.73
N SER A 161 39.76 -33.68 12.70
CA SER A 161 40.08 -34.83 11.88
C SER A 161 39.17 -35.99 12.28
N PRO A 162 38.70 -36.83 11.33
CA PRO A 162 37.83 -37.97 11.66
C PRO A 162 38.50 -38.93 12.67
N GLU A 163 39.84 -38.95 12.72
CA GLU A 163 40.60 -39.67 13.74
C GLU A 163 40.41 -39.11 15.15
N GLU A 164 40.40 -37.78 15.33
CA GLU A 164 40.16 -37.16 16.64
C GLU A 164 38.73 -37.39 17.12
N THR A 165 37.74 -37.37 16.22
CA THR A 165 36.36 -37.72 16.58
C THR A 165 36.21 -39.18 16.99
N SER A 166 36.91 -40.10 16.31
CA SER A 166 36.91 -41.52 16.69
C SER A 166 37.66 -41.78 17.99
N ARG A 167 38.78 -41.10 18.25
CA ARG A 167 39.51 -41.20 19.52
C ARG A 167 38.71 -40.63 20.68
N LEU A 168 38.03 -39.50 20.48
CA LEU A 168 37.14 -38.93 21.49
C LEU A 168 35.94 -39.85 21.76
N ALA A 169 35.36 -40.46 20.73
CA ALA A 169 34.27 -41.42 20.89
C ALA A 169 34.71 -42.70 21.60
N ALA A 170 35.90 -43.22 21.29
CA ALA A 170 36.50 -44.35 22.00
C ALA A 170 36.76 -44.00 23.47
N PHE A 171 37.36 -42.83 23.74
CA PHE A 171 37.61 -42.36 25.10
C PHE A 171 36.32 -42.19 25.92
N MET A 172 35.25 -41.65 25.33
CA MET A 172 33.96 -41.48 26.00
C MET A 172 33.24 -42.82 26.25
N SER A 173 33.54 -43.85 25.45
CA SER A 173 32.93 -45.18 25.55
C SER A 173 33.70 -46.12 26.49
N THR A 174 35.04 -46.08 26.48
CA THR A 174 35.88 -47.04 27.22
C THR A 174 36.80 -46.41 28.25
N GLY A 175 36.89 -45.07 28.33
CA GLY A 175 37.67 -44.35 29.34
C GLY A 175 39.19 -44.39 29.15
N THR A 176 39.68 -44.83 27.99
CA THR A 176 41.11 -45.01 27.70
C THR A 176 41.55 -44.11 26.55
N MET A 177 42.64 -43.34 26.73
CA MET A 177 43.23 -42.44 25.72
C MET A 177 43.93 -43.18 24.58
#